data_AF-A0A957ZMR1-F1
#
_entry.id   AF-A0A957ZMR1-F1
#
_cell.length_a   1.000
_cell.length_b   1.000
_cell.length_c   1.000
_cell.angle_alpha   90.00
_cell.angle_beta   90.00
_cell.angle_gamma   90.00
#
_symmetry.space_group_name_H-M   'P 1'
#
loop_
_entity.id
_entity.type
_entity.pdbx_description
1 polymer ?
#
loop_
_entity_poly.entity_id
_entity_poly.type
_entity_poly.pdbx_seq_one_letter_code
_entity_poly.pdbx_strand_id
1 'polypeptide(L)'
;MHSPQTLWLTIIGMGLVTYGLRLSFIILLGKVTMPPLVERGLRFVPAATLSALILPALLVHDGPVDVSVGNERLLAALVAGLVIWRTRNVLLTIGVGMLTLWLLQAISQAT
;
A
#
# COMPACT_ATOMS: atom_id res chain seq x y z
N MET A 1 -8.09 30.59 -9.48
CA MET A 1 -8.54 31.26 -8.25
C MET A 1 -9.53 30.35 -7.54
N HIS A 2 -9.08 29.46 -6.65
CA HIS A 2 -10.01 28.66 -5.85
C HIS A 2 -10.55 29.55 -4.74
N SER A 3 -11.84 29.88 -4.80
CA SER A 3 -12.49 30.72 -3.81
C SER A 3 -12.43 30.02 -2.44
N PRO A 4 -12.13 30.73 -1.35
CA PRO A 4 -12.00 30.14 -0.01
C PRO A 4 -13.24 29.37 0.44
N GLN A 5 -14.42 29.72 -0.11
CA GLN A 5 -15.68 29.04 0.14
C GLN A 5 -15.69 27.58 -0.33
N THR A 6 -15.06 27.26 -1.46
CA THR A 6 -14.99 25.89 -1.98
C THR A 6 -14.14 25.00 -1.08
N LEU A 7 -13.06 25.54 -0.50
CA LEU A 7 -12.22 24.80 0.44
C LEU A 7 -12.98 24.42 1.71
N TRP A 8 -13.70 25.38 2.31
CA TRP A 8 -14.53 25.11 3.49
C TRP A 8 -15.64 24.10 3.20
N LEU A 9 -16.33 24.22 2.06
CA LEU A 9 -17.35 23.26 1.62
C LEU A 9 -16.77 21.86 1.42
N THR A 10 -15.56 21.75 0.86
CA THR A 10 -14.90 20.46 0.62
C THR A 10 -14.43 19.81 1.92
N ILE A 11 -13.88 20.59 2.86
CA ILE A 11 -13.47 20.09 4.18
C ILE A 11 -14.69 19.57 4.95
N ILE A 12 -15.77 20.35 5.01
CA ILE A 12 -17.00 19.95 5.71
C ILE A 12 -17.65 18.75 5.02
N GLY A 13 -17.72 18.76 3.68
CA GLY A 13 -18.25 17.65 2.90
C GLY A 13 -17.45 16.36 3.09
N MET A 14 -16.12 16.42 3.02
CA MET A 14 -15.24 15.28 3.23
C MET A 14 -15.34 14.76 4.67
N GLY A 15 -15.43 15.66 5.66
CA GLY A 15 -15.68 15.30 7.05
C GLY A 15 -17.01 14.56 7.23
N LEU A 16 -18.10 15.10 6.66
CA LEU A 16 -19.42 14.51 6.75
C LEU A 16 -19.49 13.13 6.09
N VAL A 17 -18.87 12.97 4.92
CA VAL A 17 -18.79 11.67 4.22
C VAL A 17 -17.96 10.67 5.02
N THR A 18 -16.80 11.08 5.55
CA THR A 18 -15.91 10.20 6.32
C THR A 18 -16.59 9.71 7.61
N TYR A 19 -17.20 10.63 8.36
CA TYR A 19 -17.96 10.29 9.56
C TYR A 19 -19.21 9.49 9.20
N GLY A 20 -19.94 9.86 8.15
CA GLY A 20 -21.12 9.13 7.68
C GLY A 20 -20.81 7.68 7.37
N LEU A 21 -19.73 7.40 6.61
CA LEU A 21 -19.28 6.03 6.34
C LEU A 21 -18.90 5.31 7.65
N ARG A 22 -18.11 5.96 8.52
CA ARG A 22 -17.63 5.36 9.77
C ARG A 22 -18.79 5.03 10.73
N LEU A 23 -19.71 5.96 10.93
CA LEU A 23 -20.90 5.78 11.77
C LEU A 23 -21.87 4.78 11.15
N SER A 24 -22.03 4.78 9.82
CA SER A 24 -22.86 3.78 9.13
C SER A 24 -22.33 2.38 9.39
N PHE A 25 -21.02 2.14 9.28
CA PHE A 25 -20.41 0.85 9.64
C PHE A 25 -20.62 0.52 11.12
N ILE A 26 -20.38 1.45 12.05
CA ILE A 26 -20.53 1.19 13.51
C ILE A 26 -21.99 0.87 13.88
N ILE A 27 -22.96 1.63 13.39
CA ILE A 27 -24.39 1.44 13.68
C ILE A 27 -24.91 0.15 13.03
N LEU A 28 -24.43 -0.18 11.83
CA LEU A 28 -24.79 -1.40 11.11
C LEU A 28 -24.14 -2.64 11.77
N LEU A 29 -22.88 -2.57 12.21
CA LEU A 29 -22.22 -3.60 13.03
C LEU A 29 -22.91 -3.81 14.38
N GLY A 30 -23.44 -2.74 14.99
CA GLY A 30 -24.19 -2.85 16.24
C GLY A 30 -25.50 -3.63 16.13
N LYS A 31 -26.03 -3.82 14.91
CA LYS A 31 -27.28 -4.56 14.64
C LYS A 31 -27.05 -5.93 13.99
N VAL A 32 -25.89 -6.14 13.37
CA VAL A 32 -25.51 -7.39 12.72
C VAL A 32 -24.48 -8.08 13.61
N THR A 33 -24.89 -9.14 14.32
CA THR A 33 -23.95 -10.07 14.97
C THR A 33 -22.99 -10.60 13.90
N MET A 34 -21.76 -10.06 13.87
CA MET A 34 -20.75 -10.45 12.90
C MET A 34 -20.48 -11.95 13.02
N PRO A 35 -20.66 -12.74 11.95
CA PRO A 35 -20.23 -14.12 11.95
C PRO A 35 -18.71 -14.15 12.24
N PRO A 36 -18.21 -15.08 13.05
CA PRO A 36 -16.80 -15.15 13.43
C PRO A 36 -15.85 -15.28 12.22
N LEU A 37 -16.37 -15.71 11.07
CA LEU A 37 -15.64 -15.75 9.79
C LEU A 37 -15.35 -14.35 9.23
N VAL A 38 -16.30 -13.42 9.33
CA VAL A 38 -16.17 -12.05 8.80
C VAL A 38 -15.22 -11.24 9.68
N GLU A 39 -15.32 -11.38 11.00
CA GLU A 39 -14.39 -10.73 11.95
C GLU A 39 -12.95 -11.19 11.74
N ARG A 40 -12.74 -12.50 11.57
CA ARG A 40 -11.43 -13.05 11.19
C ARG A 40 -10.94 -12.50 9.86
N GLY A 41 -11.81 -12.40 8.85
CA GLY A 41 -11.48 -11.84 7.54
C GLY A 41 -11.08 -10.35 7.60
N LEU A 42 -11.82 -9.55 8.36
CA LEU A 42 -11.57 -8.11 8.56
C LEU A 42 -10.17 -7.84 9.14
N ARG A 43 -9.68 -8.72 10.02
CA ARG A 43 -8.32 -8.60 10.59
C ARG A 43 -7.21 -8.75 9.54
N PHE A 44 -7.47 -9.41 8.42
CA PHE A 44 -6.52 -9.56 7.32
C PHE A 44 -6.61 -8.44 6.27
N VAL A 45 -7.66 -7.62 6.29
CA VAL A 45 -7.85 -6.54 5.33
C VAL A 45 -6.64 -5.60 5.26
N PRO A 46 -6.06 -5.10 6.37
CA PRO A 46 -4.91 -4.20 6.29
C PRO A 46 -3.68 -4.82 5.61
N ALA A 47 -3.42 -6.10 5.86
CA ALA A 47 -2.29 -6.80 5.24
C ALA A 47 -2.54 -7.10 3.76
N ALA A 48 -3.77 -7.48 3.42
CA ALA A 48 -4.19 -7.77 2.04
C ALA A 48 -4.18 -6.51 1.18
N THR A 49 -4.64 -5.37 1.70
CA THR A 49 -4.65 -4.10 0.97
C THR A 49 -3.23 -3.60 0.72
N LEU A 50 -2.33 -3.66 1.72
CA LEU A 50 -0.92 -3.32 1.52
C LEU A 50 -0.28 -4.21 0.45
N SER A 51 -0.53 -5.52 0.49
CA SER A 51 -0.01 -6.45 -0.51
C SER A 51 -0.55 -6.13 -1.90
N ALA A 52 -1.86 -5.88 -2.03
CA ALA A 52 -2.51 -5.52 -3.29
C ALA A 52 -2.09 -4.15 -3.82
N LEU A 53 -1.61 -3.24 -2.97
CA LEU A 53 -1.06 -1.95 -3.37
C LEU A 53 0.40 -2.08 -3.84
N ILE A 54 1.21 -2.82 -3.09
CA ILE A 54 2.64 -2.96 -3.35
C ILE A 54 2.88 -3.83 -4.59
N LEU A 55 2.15 -4.93 -4.74
CA LEU A 55 2.34 -5.89 -5.84
C LEU A 55 2.26 -5.22 -7.24
N PRO A 56 1.19 -4.51 -7.63
CA PRO A 56 1.15 -3.84 -8.92
C PRO A 56 2.17 -2.70 -9.00
N ALA A 57 2.44 -2.00 -7.89
CA ALA A 57 3.49 -0.98 -7.86
C ALA A 57 4.89 -1.56 -8.12
N LEU A 58 5.11 -2.86 -7.93
CA LEU A 58 6.35 -3.55 -8.27
C LEU A 58 6.36 -4.10 -9.70
N LEU A 59 5.23 -4.61 -10.19
CA LEU A 59 5.14 -5.24 -11.51
C LEU A 59 4.92 -4.25 -12.67
N VAL A 60 4.31 -3.10 -12.43
CA VAL A 60 3.96 -2.13 -13.48
C VAL A 60 4.79 -0.87 -13.29
N HIS A 61 5.72 -0.63 -14.21
CA HIS A 61 6.49 0.61 -14.28
C HIS A 61 6.41 1.16 -15.71
N ASP A 62 5.81 2.35 -15.87
CA ASP A 62 5.83 3.16 -17.10
C ASP A 62 5.36 2.49 -18.41
N GLY A 63 4.53 1.45 -18.36
CA GLY A 63 4.06 0.78 -19.59
C GLY A 63 3.55 -0.65 -19.38
N PRO A 64 3.59 -1.51 -20.43
CA PRO A 64 3.07 -2.88 -20.35
C PRO A 64 3.75 -3.68 -19.24
N VAL A 65 3.09 -4.76 -18.81
CA VAL A 65 3.56 -5.64 -17.73
C VAL A 65 4.90 -6.24 -18.12
N ASP A 66 5.99 -5.64 -17.65
CA ASP A 66 7.34 -6.11 -17.94
C ASP A 66 7.80 -7.05 -16.83
N VAL A 67 7.43 -8.33 -16.99
CA VAL A 67 7.88 -9.45 -16.14
C VAL A 67 9.30 -9.87 -16.50
N SER A 68 10.04 -9.07 -17.28
CA SER A 68 11.42 -9.36 -17.63
C SER A 68 12.31 -9.32 -16.38
N VAL A 69 13.22 -10.29 -16.29
CA VAL A 69 14.23 -10.45 -15.23
C VAL A 69 15.20 -9.24 -15.18
N GLY A 70 15.14 -8.34 -16.16
CA GLY A 70 15.82 -7.04 -16.16
C GLY A 70 15.15 -5.96 -15.30
N ASN A 71 13.95 -6.20 -14.74
CA ASN A 71 13.25 -5.20 -13.94
C ASN A 71 13.84 -5.10 -12.53
N GLU A 72 14.70 -4.10 -12.36
CA GLU A 72 15.47 -3.77 -11.15
C GLU A 72 14.59 -3.70 -9.88
N ARG A 73 13.33 -3.25 -10.02
CA ARG A 73 12.40 -3.15 -8.89
C ARG A 73 11.89 -4.52 -8.42
N LEU A 74 11.75 -5.49 -9.32
CA LEU A 74 11.33 -6.84 -8.97
C LEU A 74 12.43 -7.58 -8.20
N LEU A 75 13.69 -7.42 -8.65
CA LEU A 75 14.87 -7.95 -7.96
C LEU A 75 15.05 -7.30 -6.58
N ALA A 76 14.92 -5.98 -6.48
CA ALA A 76 14.99 -5.28 -5.20
C ALA A 76 13.89 -5.74 -4.22
N ALA A 77 12.67 -5.98 -4.72
CA ALA A 77 11.58 -6.52 -3.90
C ALA A 77 11.82 -7.96 -3.44
N LEU A 78 12.37 -8.82 -4.30
CA LEU A 78 12.78 -10.18 -3.93
C LEU A 78 13.83 -10.18 -2.82
N VAL A 79 14.86 -9.34 -2.97
CA VAL A 79 15.92 -9.19 -1.96
C VAL A 79 15.34 -8.65 -0.65
N ALA A 80 14.50 -7.62 -0.69
CA ALA A 80 13.81 -7.09 0.49
C ALA A 80 12.93 -8.17 1.17
N GLY A 81 12.20 -8.96 0.37
CA GLY A 81 11.42 -10.10 0.85
C GLY A 81 12.27 -11.16 1.57
N LEU A 82 13.42 -11.50 1.02
CA LEU A 82 14.36 -12.45 1.62
C LEU A 82 14.95 -11.92 2.93
N VAL A 83 15.29 -10.63 2.97
CA VAL A 83 15.85 -9.96 4.15
C VAL A 83 14.84 -9.90 5.28
N ILE A 84 13.58 -9.54 5.01
CA ILE A 84 12.57 -9.49 6.07
C ILE A 84 12.24 -10.87 6.62
N TRP A 85 12.23 -11.89 5.75
CA TRP A 85 12.03 -13.27 6.16
C TRP A 85 13.14 -13.75 7.11
N ARG A 86 14.39 -13.36 6.85
CA ARG A 86 15.54 -13.72 7.70
C ARG A 86 15.64 -12.89 8.97
N THR A 87 15.39 -11.59 8.88
CA THR A 87 15.76 -10.62 9.92
C THR A 87 14.60 -10.23 10.81
N ARG A 88 13.35 -10.38 10.35
CA ARG A 88 12.12 -9.88 11.01
C ARG A 88 12.18 -8.39 11.44
N ASN A 89 13.16 -7.63 10.95
CA ASN A 89 13.40 -6.23 11.30
C ASN A 89 13.04 -5.35 10.10
N VAL A 90 12.01 -4.53 10.27
CA VAL A 90 11.46 -3.65 9.22
C VAL A 90 12.49 -2.58 8.82
N LEU A 91 13.25 -2.02 9.76
CA LEU A 91 14.25 -0.99 9.44
C LEU A 91 15.36 -1.53 8.53
N LEU A 92 15.88 -2.72 8.85
CA LEU A 92 16.92 -3.35 8.03
C LEU A 92 16.38 -3.73 6.64
N THR A 93 15.11 -4.12 6.57
CA THR A 93 14.45 -4.42 5.29
C THR A 93 14.35 -3.18 4.41
N ILE A 94 13.92 -2.05 4.97
CA ILE A 94 13.83 -0.78 4.23
C ILE A 94 15.22 -0.34 3.78
N GLY A 95 16.22 -0.39 4.66
CA GLY A 95 17.60 0.00 4.34
C GLY A 95 18.21 -0.85 3.23
N VAL A 96 18.13 -2.18 3.33
CA VAL A 96 18.64 -3.09 2.30
C VAL A 96 17.85 -2.96 0.99
N GLY A 97 16.52 -2.84 1.08
CA GLY A 97 15.66 -2.61 -0.08
C GLY A 97 16.04 -1.35 -0.84
N MET A 98 16.17 -0.20 -0.14
CA MET A 98 16.59 1.06 -0.75
C MET A 98 18.00 0.97 -1.34
N LEU A 99 18.97 0.40 -0.63
CA LEU A 99 20.32 0.22 -1.14
C LEU A 99 20.36 -0.63 -2.41
N THR A 100 19.61 -1.74 -2.43
CA THR A 100 19.54 -2.63 -3.59
C THR A 100 18.92 -1.92 -4.79
N LEU A 101 17.83 -1.18 -4.56
CA LEU A 101 17.15 -0.40 -5.60
C LEU A 101 18.06 0.71 -6.15
N TRP A 102 18.76 1.43 -5.27
CA TRP A 102 19.72 2.48 -5.66
C TRP A 102 20.92 1.94 -6.42
N LEU A 103 21.48 0.80 -5.99
CA LEU A 103 22.57 0.14 -6.70
C LEU A 103 22.14 -0.28 -8.11
N LEU A 104 20.98 -0.91 -8.22
CA LEU A 104 20.43 -1.34 -9.50
C LEU A 104 20.11 -0.14 -10.42
N GLN A 105 19.53 0.93 -9.88
CA GLN A 105 19.22 2.15 -10.62
C GLN A 105 20.49 2.93 -11.03
N ALA A 106 21.53 2.93 -10.21
CA ALA A 106 22.82 3.54 -10.55
C ALA A 106 23.54 2.79 -11.67
N ILE A 107 23.38 1.47 -11.72
CA ILE A 107 23.92 0.63 -12.80
C ILE A 107 23.13 0.86 -14.09
N SER A 108 21.80 0.99 -14.04
CA SER A 108 20.98 1.19 -15.23
C SER A 108 21.06 2.61 -15.80
N GLN A 109 21.23 3.64 -14.97
CA GLN A 109 21.50 5.02 -15.40
C GLN A 109 22.89 5.20 -16.05
N ALA A 110 23.81 4.25 -15.85
CA ALA A 110 25.18 4.31 -16.38
C ALA A 110 25.35 3.63 -17.75
N THR A 111 24.28 3.06 -18.32
CA THR A 111 24.22 2.44 -19.66
C THR A 111 23.22 3.15 -20.54
#